data_AF-A0A4Q7FG38-F1
#
_entry.id   AF-A0A4Q7FG38-F1
#
_cell.length_a   1.000
_cell.length_b   1.000
_cell.length_c   1.000
_cell.angle_alpha   90.00
_cell.angle_beta   90.00
_cell.angle_gamma   90.00
#
_symmetry.space_group_name_H-M   'P 1'
#
loop_
_entity.id
_entity.type
_entity.pdbx_description
1 polymer ?
#
loop_
_entity_poly.entity_id
_entity_poly.type
_entity_poly.pdbx_seq_one_letter_code
_entity_poly.pdbx_strand_id
1 'polypeptide(L)' 'PFVTSGLRLGTPATTTRGFGVAEFKEVGGMIAEVLTALQQSPEGKAPLVEAAIKERVKALTDRFPIYQ' A
#
# COMPACT_ATOMS: atom_id res chain seq x y z
N PRO A 1 -12.93 -21.78 4.79
CA PRO A 1 -12.01 -21.45 3.69
C PRO A 1 -11.25 -20.14 3.99
N PHE A 2 -10.03 -20.25 4.53
CA PHE A 2 -9.19 -19.11 4.93
C PHE A 2 -8.12 -18.74 3.88
N VAL A 3 -8.02 -19.52 2.79
CA VAL A 3 -7.14 -19.24 1.67
C VAL A 3 -7.98 -18.63 0.56
N THR A 4 -7.71 -17.36 0.25
CA THR A 4 -8.34 -16.60 -0.84
C THR A 4 -7.29 -16.18 -1.86
N SER A 5 -7.70 -15.98 -3.11
CA SER A 5 -6.79 -15.61 -4.21
C SER A 5 -6.91 -14.14 -4.61
N GLY A 6 -7.49 -13.27 -3.78
CA GLY A 6 -7.82 -11.90 -4.15
C GLY A 6 -7.77 -10.89 -3.01
N LEU A 7 -7.57 -9.63 -3.38
CA LEU A 7 -7.53 -8.46 -2.50
C LEU A 7 -8.75 -7.56 -2.76
N ARG A 8 -9.37 -7.05 -1.69
CA ARG A 8 -10.44 -6.04 -1.78
C ARG A 8 -9.90 -4.71 -1.25
N LEU A 9 -9.94 -3.68 -2.08
CA LEU A 9 -9.48 -2.33 -1.74
C LEU A 9 -10.67 -1.38 -1.61
N GLY A 10 -10.57 -0.42 -0.67
CA GLY A 10 -11.60 0.59 -0.44
C GLY A 10 -10.97 1.96 -0.22
N THR A 11 -11.56 2.98 -0.82
CA THR A 11 -11.13 4.38 -0.73
C THR A 11 -11.68 5.20 0.46
N PRO A 12 -12.82 4.87 1.12
CA PRO A 12 -13.46 5.79 2.08
C PRO A 12 -12.57 6.29 3.22
N ALA A 13 -11.70 5.44 3.78
CA ALA A 13 -10.86 5.81 4.92
C ALA A 13 -9.81 6.87 4.55
N THR A 14 -9.22 6.75 3.36
CA THR A 14 -8.18 7.68 2.89
C THR A 14 -8.77 8.91 2.22
N THR A 15 -9.91 8.81 1.52
CA THR A 15 -10.60 10.00 0.99
C THR A 15 -11.13 10.91 2.10
N THR A 16 -11.62 10.34 3.21
CA THR A 16 -12.02 11.12 4.41
C THR A 16 -10.84 11.89 5.00
N ARG A 17 -9.61 11.38 4.84
CA ARG A 17 -8.37 12.05 5.28
C ARG A 17 -7.85 13.09 4.29
N GLY A 18 -8.40 13.18 3.07
CA GLY A 18 -7.99 14.14 2.05
C GLY A 18 -7.20 13.58 0.87
N PHE A 19 -7.11 12.25 0.70
CA PHE A 19 -6.44 11.68 -0.47
C PHE A 19 -7.21 12.00 -1.76
N GLY A 20 -6.50 12.47 -2.77
CA GLY A 20 -7.00 12.69 -4.12
C GLY A 20 -6.49 11.64 -5.11
N VAL A 21 -6.73 11.89 -6.39
CA VAL A 21 -6.34 10.99 -7.49
C VAL A 21 -4.83 10.76 -7.54
N ALA A 22 -4.03 11.79 -7.24
CA ALA A 22 -2.57 11.69 -7.24
C ALA A 22 -2.07 10.71 -6.17
N GLU A 23 -2.58 10.82 -4.94
CA GLU A 23 -2.23 9.93 -3.84
C GLU A 23 -2.65 8.49 -4.13
N PHE A 24 -3.82 8.27 -4.74
CA PHE A 24 -4.24 6.92 -5.11
C PHE A 24 -3.41 6.29 -6.23
N LYS A 25 -2.87 7.09 -7.16
CA LYS A 25 -1.89 6.58 -8.14
C LYS A 25 -0.63 6.09 -7.43
N GLU A 26 -0.15 6.84 -6.44
CA GLU A 26 1.01 6.43 -5.63
C GLU A 26 0.72 5.16 -4.83
N VAL A 27 -0.43 5.07 -4.16
CA VAL A 27 -0.88 3.87 -3.44
C VAL A 27 -0.95 2.65 -4.37
N GLY A 28 -1.56 2.80 -5.55
CA GLY A 28 -1.63 1.72 -6.55
C GLY A 28 -0.24 1.26 -7.02
N GLY A 29 0.67 2.20 -7.24
CA GLY A 29 2.07 1.89 -7.59
C GLY A 29 2.79 1.12 -6.49
N MET A 30 2.64 1.54 -5.22
CA MET A 30 3.23 0.84 -4.08
C MET A 30 2.68 -0.59 -3.91
N ILE A 31 1.37 -0.78 -4.10
CA ILE A 31 0.75 -2.11 -4.08
C ILE A 31 1.33 -3.00 -5.19
N ALA A 32 1.42 -2.48 -6.41
CA ALA A 32 1.96 -3.23 -7.55
C ALA A 32 3.42 -3.64 -7.31
N GLU A 33 4.25 -2.73 -6.77
CA GLU A 33 5.66 -2.98 -6.47
C GLU A 33 5.85 -4.12 -5.48
N VAL A 34 5.05 -4.15 -4.39
CA VAL A 34 5.08 -5.27 -3.43
C VAL A 34 4.64 -6.56 -4.10
N LEU A 35 3.51 -6.57 -4.82
CA LEU A 35 3.00 -7.78 -5.47
C LEU A 35 4.01 -8.36 -6.48
N THR A 36 4.66 -7.51 -7.27
CA THR A 36 5.71 -7.94 -8.19
C THR A 36 6.90 -8.53 -7.45
N ALA A 37 7.36 -7.90 -6.37
CA ALA A 37 8.47 -8.42 -5.58
C ALA A 37 8.14 -9.77 -4.91
N LEU A 38 6.91 -9.93 -4.41
CA LEU A 38 6.44 -11.20 -3.86
C LEU A 38 6.38 -12.30 -4.92
N GLN A 39 5.93 -11.98 -6.15
CA GLN A 39 5.88 -12.93 -7.26
C GLN A 39 7.28 -13.44 -7.64
N GLN A 40 8.29 -12.58 -7.56
CA GLN A 40 9.69 -12.93 -7.88
C GLN A 40 10.38 -13.73 -6.78
N SER A 41 9.80 -13.78 -5.58
CA SER A 41 10.36 -14.47 -4.41
C SER A 41 9.78 -15.88 -4.28
N PRO A 42 10.60 -16.95 -4.31
CA PRO A 42 10.13 -18.32 -4.10
C PRO A 42 9.43 -18.52 -2.75
N GLU A 43 9.81 -17.72 -1.75
CA GLU A 43 9.29 -17.78 -0.38
C GLU A 43 8.07 -16.88 -0.17
N GLY A 44 7.67 -16.11 -1.19
CA GLY A 44 6.57 -15.15 -1.11
C GLY A 44 6.85 -14.05 -0.08
N LYS A 45 8.10 -13.59 0.00
CA LYS A 45 8.56 -12.53 0.91
C LYS A 45 9.48 -11.56 0.20
N ALA A 46 9.36 -10.26 0.49
CA ALA A 46 10.22 -9.24 -0.08
C ALA A 46 10.64 -8.20 0.97
N PRO A 47 11.41 -8.59 2.01
CA PRO A 47 11.64 -7.75 3.19
C PRO A 47 12.28 -6.39 2.89
N LEU A 48 13.17 -6.31 1.90
CA LEU A 48 13.79 -5.05 1.49
C LEU A 48 12.79 -4.12 0.79
N VAL A 49 11.93 -4.66 -0.07
CA VAL A 49 10.88 -3.89 -0.77
C VAL A 49 9.81 -3.47 0.22
N GLU A 50 9.36 -4.37 1.10
CA GLU A 50 8.39 -4.07 2.15
C GLU A 50 8.89 -2.94 3.07
N ALA A 51 10.17 -2.96 3.47
CA ALA A 51 10.77 -1.89 4.26
C ALA A 51 10.79 -0.54 3.52
N ALA A 52 11.16 -0.53 2.24
CA ALA A 52 11.18 0.69 1.43
C ALA A 52 9.78 1.27 1.20
N ILE A 53 8.80 0.40 0.91
CA ILE A 53 7.39 0.78 0.73
C ILE A 53 6.80 1.31 2.04
N LYS A 54 7.15 0.71 3.18
CA LYS A 54 6.70 1.18 4.50
C LYS A 54 7.09 2.64 4.75
N GLU A 55 8.32 3.03 4.44
CA GLU A 55 8.76 4.43 4.61
C GLU A 55 8.01 5.39 3.68
N ARG A 56 7.74 4.99 2.43
CA ARG A 56 6.95 5.78 1.47
C ARG A 56 5.50 5.93 1.92
N VAL A 57 4.87 4.84 2.38
CA VAL A 57 3.52 4.86 2.95
C VAL A 57 3.45 5.81 4.14
N LYS A 58 4.43 5.74 5.05
CA LYS A 58 4.50 6.63 6.21
C LYS A 58 4.56 8.10 5.79
N ALA A 59 5.51 8.45 4.92
CA ALA A 59 5.66 9.80 4.39
C ALA A 59 4.38 10.32 3.72
N LEU A 60 3.66 9.47 2.98
CA LEU A 60 2.38 9.83 2.38
C LEU A 60 1.31 10.07 3.45
N THR A 61 1.19 9.20 4.46
CA THR A 61 0.17 9.33 5.50
C THR A 61 0.42 10.48 6.46
N ASP A 62 1.68 10.89 6.68
CA ASP A 62 2.06 12.01 7.55
C ASP A 62 1.57 13.36 6.98
N ARG A 63 1.32 13.44 5.67
CA ARG A 63 0.70 14.61 5.01
C ARG A 63 -0.77 14.80 5.39
N PHE A 64 -1.43 13.77 5.93
CA PHE A 64 -2.88 13.74 6.18
C PHE A 64 -3.19 13.17 7.58
N PRO A 65 -2.86 13.88 8.67
CA PRO A 65 -3.04 13.39 10.05
C PRO A 65 -4.52 13.12 10.39
N ILE A 66 -4.77 12.13 11.25
CA ILE A 66 -6.13 11.68 11.63
C ILE A 66 -6.65 12.41 12.87
N TYR A 67 -5.80 12.62 13.88
CA TYR A 67 -6.15 13.26 15.14
C TYR A 67 -5.24 14.48 15.33
N GLN A 68 -5.84 15.63 15.62
CA GLN A 68 -5.19 16.85 16.07
C GLN A 68 -5.84 17.27 17.39
#